data_AF-A0A3D3ZML0-F1
#
_entry.id   AF-A0A3D3ZML0-F1
#
_cell.length_a   1.000
_cell.length_b   1.000
_cell.length_c   1.000
_cell.angle_alpha   90.00
_cell.angle_beta   90.00
_cell.angle_gamma   90.00
#
_symmetry.space_group_name_H-M   'P 1'
#
loop_
_entity.id
_entity.type
_entity.pdbx_description
1 polymer ?
#
loop_
_entity_poly.entity_id
_entity_poly.type
_entity_poly.pdbx_seq_one_letter_code
_entity_poly.pdbx_strand_id
1 'polypeptide(L)'
;MRFGAFSRIAMHFGDFTNTAAAQRNMVATQQRFRKYGEHCPICEGHAGLKQGRGERCAGYMSDDSEYVYCTREEFAGALERNEKTQPATFCHKMHGPCNCGTQHGPDLKIVPPPSMKKSDPGRIVNEYNYYDERGRVAYQSVRYEPKDFKQRQPDGKGGWSWTMKGVTLVPYRLPELL
;
A
#
# COMPACT_ATOMS: atom_id res chain seq x y z
N MET A 1 3.72 57.43 52.99
CA MET A 1 2.48 57.01 52.30
C MET A 1 2.82 55.86 51.35
N ARG A 2 1.85 54.96 51.12
CA ARG A 2 1.91 53.56 50.65
C ARG A 2 2.62 53.26 49.32
N PHE A 3 2.72 51.94 49.06
CA PHE A 3 2.94 51.19 47.81
C PHE A 3 4.40 50.81 47.54
N GLY A 4 4.78 49.56 47.32
CA GLY A 4 4.07 48.28 47.25
C GLY A 4 5.05 47.25 46.68
N ALA A 5 5.34 46.19 47.44
CA ALA A 5 6.22 45.11 47.03
C ALA A 5 5.52 44.23 45.98
N PHE A 6 6.13 44.04 44.81
CA PHE A 6 5.72 43.03 43.85
C PHE A 6 6.73 41.89 43.83
N SER A 7 6.35 40.82 44.54
CA SER A 7 6.95 39.49 44.43
C SER A 7 6.53 38.86 43.10
N ARG A 8 7.48 38.61 42.19
CA ARG A 8 7.24 37.81 40.99
C ARG A 8 7.63 36.36 41.28
N ILE A 9 6.61 35.57 41.56
CA ILE A 9 6.62 34.12 41.59
C ILE A 9 6.88 33.63 40.16
N ALA A 10 8.06 33.05 39.91
CA ALA A 10 8.32 32.29 38.70
C ALA A 10 7.56 30.96 38.81
N MET A 11 6.49 30.84 38.02
CA MET A 11 5.68 29.63 37.94
C MET A 11 6.48 28.49 37.31
N HIS A 12 6.20 27.30 37.81
CA HIS A 12 6.81 26.03 37.46
C HIS A 12 6.71 25.75 35.95
N PHE A 13 7.84 25.36 35.36
CA PHE A 13 7.85 24.69 34.06
C PHE A 13 7.24 23.30 34.27
N GLY A 14 5.97 23.15 33.90
CA GLY A 14 5.28 21.87 33.91
C GLY A 14 5.93 20.93 32.90
N ASP A 15 6.34 19.77 33.41
CA ASP A 15 6.76 18.62 32.63
C ASP A 15 5.64 18.22 31.66
N PHE A 16 5.89 18.46 30.37
CA PHE A 16 5.07 17.92 29.30
C PHE A 16 5.25 16.41 29.28
N THR A 17 4.39 15.69 30.01
CA THR A 17 4.23 14.26 29.83
C THR A 17 3.72 14.01 28.41
N ASN A 18 4.59 13.39 27.63
CA ASN A 18 4.36 12.94 26.27
C ASN A 18 3.20 11.93 26.27
N THR A 19 1.98 12.41 26.07
CA THR A 19 0.81 11.56 25.88
C THR A 19 0.92 11.00 24.47
N ALA A 20 1.40 9.74 24.38
CA ALA A 20 1.43 8.97 23.15
C ALA A 20 0.07 9.11 22.43
N ALA A 21 0.11 9.77 21.27
CA ALA A 21 -1.04 9.93 20.40
C ALA A 21 -1.61 8.53 20.10
N ALA A 22 -2.85 8.29 20.53
CA ALA A 22 -3.64 7.17 20.05
C ALA A 22 -3.74 7.34 18.52
N GLN A 23 -2.94 6.56 17.78
CA GLN A 23 -3.01 6.48 16.33
C GLN A 23 -4.38 5.92 15.98
N ARG A 24 -5.35 6.81 15.73
CA ARG A 24 -6.64 6.46 15.16
C ARG A 24 -6.36 5.96 13.74
N ASN A 25 -6.44 4.65 13.53
CA ASN A 25 -6.49 4.07 12.19
C ASN A 25 -7.75 4.61 11.49
N MET A 26 -7.58 5.69 10.71
CA MET A 26 -8.68 6.29 9.96
C MET A 26 -9.03 5.37 8.79
N VAL A 27 -10.20 4.74 8.86
CA VAL A 27 -10.76 3.98 7.73
C VAL A 27 -11.17 4.94 6.63
N ALA A 28 -10.53 4.82 5.47
CA ALA A 28 -10.79 5.66 4.31
C ALA A 28 -12.21 5.41 3.78
N THR A 29 -12.84 6.43 3.18
CA THR A 29 -14.23 6.33 2.71
C THR A 29 -14.38 5.20 1.68
N GLN A 30 -13.36 4.95 0.85
CA GLN A 30 -13.35 3.91 -0.19
C GLN A 30 -13.39 2.48 0.36
N GLN A 31 -12.86 2.27 1.57
CA GLN A 31 -12.90 0.97 2.26
C GLN A 31 -14.32 0.65 2.77
N ARG A 32 -15.20 1.65 2.93
CA ARG A 32 -16.55 1.46 3.48
C ARG A 32 -17.52 0.95 2.42
N PHE A 33 -18.41 0.05 2.82
CA PHE A 33 -19.49 -0.44 1.96
C PHE A 33 -20.60 0.61 1.77
N ARG A 34 -21.01 0.84 0.53
CA ARG A 34 -21.92 1.93 0.16
C ARG A 34 -23.09 1.44 -0.71
N LYS A 35 -24.15 2.25 -0.78
CA LYS A 35 -25.34 1.93 -1.59
C LYS A 35 -24.99 1.69 -3.06
N TYR A 36 -24.21 2.60 -3.63
CA TYR A 36 -23.70 2.52 -5.00
C TYR A 36 -22.20 2.28 -4.91
N GLY A 37 -21.78 1.02 -5.01
CA GLY A 37 -20.41 0.59 -4.81
C GLY A 37 -20.36 -0.84 -4.26
N GLU A 38 -19.25 -1.18 -3.62
CA GLU A 38 -19.08 -2.49 -3.00
C GLU A 38 -19.98 -2.63 -1.77
N HIS A 39 -20.67 -3.76 -1.70
CA HIS A 39 -21.43 -4.19 -0.53
C HIS A 39 -20.59 -5.14 0.31
N CYS A 40 -20.96 -5.32 1.57
CA CYS A 40 -20.24 -6.25 2.43
C CYS A 40 -20.33 -7.66 1.84
N PRO A 41 -19.22 -8.33 1.48
CA PRO A 41 -19.26 -9.65 0.84
C PRO A 41 -19.73 -10.76 1.78
N ILE A 42 -19.85 -10.48 3.09
CA ILE A 42 -20.31 -11.43 4.10
C ILE A 42 -21.83 -11.36 4.29
N CYS A 43 -22.39 -10.16 4.31
CA CYS A 43 -23.79 -9.94 4.71
C CYS A 43 -24.61 -9.12 3.71
N GLU A 44 -24.01 -8.75 2.58
CA GLU A 44 -24.54 -7.93 1.49
C GLU A 44 -25.00 -6.51 1.90
N GLY A 45 -24.83 -6.16 3.18
CA GLY A 45 -25.24 -4.88 3.72
C GLY A 45 -24.29 -3.75 3.39
N HIS A 46 -24.81 -2.52 3.47
CA HIS A 46 -24.03 -1.30 3.29
C HIS A 46 -24.53 -0.15 4.19
N ALA A 47 -23.73 0.91 4.31
CA ALA A 47 -23.99 1.98 5.27
C ALA A 47 -25.27 2.80 4.98
N GLY A 48 -25.74 2.80 3.72
CA GLY A 48 -26.96 3.48 3.28
C GLY A 48 -28.30 2.74 3.48
N LEU A 49 -28.32 1.52 4.06
CA LEU A 49 -29.58 0.83 4.37
C LEU A 49 -30.28 1.48 5.57
N LYS A 50 -31.61 1.33 5.66
CA LYS A 50 -32.42 1.95 6.72
C LYS A 50 -31.99 1.43 8.10
N GLN A 51 -31.85 2.35 9.05
CA GLN A 51 -31.57 2.00 10.44
C GLN A 51 -32.80 1.39 11.12
N GLY A 52 -32.60 0.52 12.12
CA GLY A 52 -33.68 -0.07 12.93
C GLY A 52 -34.19 -1.45 12.48
N ARG A 53 -33.71 -2.01 11.36
CA ARG A 53 -34.07 -3.37 10.88
C ARG A 53 -32.94 -4.40 10.94
N GLY A 54 -31.77 -4.06 11.47
CA GLY A 54 -30.60 -4.96 11.51
C GLY A 54 -29.91 -5.21 10.16
N GLU A 55 -30.48 -4.75 9.04
CA GLU A 55 -29.94 -4.95 7.69
C GLU A 55 -28.70 -4.08 7.37
N ARG A 56 -28.54 -2.97 8.10
CA ARG A 56 -27.47 -1.99 7.83
C ARG A 56 -26.13 -2.52 8.29
N CYS A 57 -25.19 -2.65 7.35
CA CYS A 57 -23.78 -2.88 7.66
C CYS A 57 -22.96 -1.60 7.51
N ALA A 58 -22.41 -1.08 8.61
CA ALA A 58 -21.49 0.07 8.60
C ALA A 58 -20.01 -0.35 8.48
N GLY A 59 -19.80 -1.60 8.11
CA GLY A 59 -18.51 -2.25 7.95
C GLY A 59 -17.64 -1.68 6.83
N TYR A 60 -16.47 -2.27 6.70
CA TYR A 60 -15.47 -1.88 5.69
C TYR A 60 -14.57 -3.06 5.34
N MET A 61 -13.93 -2.97 4.18
CA MET A 61 -12.88 -3.88 3.75
C MET A 61 -11.51 -3.30 4.11
N SER A 62 -10.57 -4.17 4.50
CA SER A 62 -9.17 -3.80 4.68
C SER A 62 -8.56 -3.32 3.36
N ASP A 63 -7.49 -2.52 3.43
CA ASP A 63 -6.80 -1.99 2.24
C ASP A 63 -6.18 -3.09 1.37
N ASP A 64 -5.64 -4.13 2.01
CA ASP A 64 -5.11 -5.34 1.40
C ASP A 64 -6.19 -6.32 0.91
N SER A 65 -7.47 -6.02 1.14
CA SER A 65 -8.62 -6.90 0.85
C SER A 65 -8.56 -8.27 1.52
N GLU A 66 -7.68 -8.48 2.51
CA GLU A 66 -7.55 -9.77 3.20
C GLU A 66 -8.67 -9.95 4.24
N TYR A 67 -9.12 -8.84 4.84
CA TYR A 67 -10.12 -8.82 5.90
C TYR A 67 -11.33 -7.97 5.57
N VAL A 68 -12.48 -8.41 6.05
CA VAL A 68 -13.74 -7.68 6.04
C VAL A 68 -14.24 -7.51 7.45
N TYR A 69 -14.48 -6.27 7.82
CA TYR A 69 -15.04 -5.89 9.11
C TYR A 69 -16.55 -5.76 8.95
N CYS A 70 -17.30 -6.80 9.30
CA CYS A 70 -18.75 -6.84 9.25
C CYS A 70 -19.34 -6.30 10.56
N THR A 71 -20.51 -5.68 10.54
CA THR A 71 -21.19 -5.21 11.77
C THR A 71 -22.41 -6.07 12.15
N ARG A 72 -22.77 -7.03 11.30
CA ARG A 72 -23.94 -7.90 11.48
C ARG A 72 -23.54 -9.17 12.24
N GLU A 73 -24.18 -9.38 13.38
CA GLU A 73 -23.87 -10.46 14.32
C GLU A 73 -24.39 -11.81 13.85
N GLU A 74 -25.50 -11.82 13.11
CA GLU A 74 -26.07 -13.03 12.53
C GLU A 74 -25.17 -13.68 11.47
N PHE A 75 -24.15 -12.97 10.97
CA PHE A 75 -23.12 -13.50 10.08
C PHE A 75 -21.78 -13.76 10.78
N ALA A 76 -21.65 -13.48 12.08
CA ALA A 76 -20.38 -13.59 12.80
C ALA A 76 -19.92 -15.05 12.95
N GLY A 77 -20.85 -16.00 13.05
CA GLY A 77 -20.53 -17.39 13.38
C GLY A 77 -19.84 -17.47 14.75
N ALA A 78 -18.64 -18.07 14.79
CA ALA A 78 -17.83 -18.16 16.00
C ALA A 78 -16.88 -16.95 16.23
N LEU A 79 -17.01 -15.86 15.48
CA LEU A 79 -16.16 -14.68 15.66
C LEU A 79 -16.54 -13.86 16.89
N GLU A 80 -15.52 -13.44 17.65
CA GLU A 80 -15.69 -12.47 18.72
C GLU A 80 -15.89 -11.06 18.16
N ARG A 81 -16.70 -10.26 18.87
CA ARG A 81 -16.96 -8.86 18.54
C ARG A 81 -15.72 -8.02 18.85
N ASN A 82 -15.15 -7.37 17.83
CA ASN A 82 -14.01 -6.47 18.00
C ASN A 82 -14.50 -5.08 18.41
N GLU A 83 -14.23 -4.69 19.66
CA GLU A 83 -14.60 -3.38 20.23
C GLU A 83 -13.60 -2.27 19.89
N LYS A 84 -12.44 -2.60 19.30
CA LYS A 84 -11.43 -1.60 18.90
C LYS A 84 -11.85 -0.81 17.67
N THR A 85 -12.80 -1.33 16.90
CA THR A 85 -13.39 -0.65 15.75
C THR A 85 -14.64 0.10 16.17
N GLN A 86 -14.90 1.25 15.54
CA GLN A 86 -16.12 2.02 15.79
C GLN A 86 -16.91 2.21 14.48
N PRO A 87 -18.12 1.61 14.35
CA PRO A 87 -18.78 0.72 15.33
C PRO A 87 -18.07 -0.64 15.45
N ALA A 88 -18.31 -1.35 16.56
CA ALA A 88 -17.73 -2.66 16.82
C ALA A 88 -18.08 -3.64 15.69
N THR A 89 -17.10 -4.45 15.27
CA THR A 89 -17.19 -5.29 14.07
C THR A 89 -16.75 -6.73 14.33
N PHE A 90 -17.26 -7.66 13.55
CA PHE A 90 -16.77 -9.03 13.40
C PHE A 90 -15.80 -9.10 12.22
N CYS A 91 -14.57 -9.57 12.46
CA CYS A 91 -13.52 -9.60 11.44
C CYS A 91 -13.52 -10.93 10.70
N HIS A 92 -13.93 -10.91 9.43
CA HIS A 92 -13.87 -12.06 8.53
C HIS A 92 -12.59 -12.03 7.71
N LYS A 93 -11.99 -13.19 7.51
CA LYS A 93 -10.87 -13.38 6.58
C LYS A 93 -11.43 -13.81 5.23
N MET A 94 -11.15 -13.08 4.16
CA MET A 94 -11.76 -13.29 2.84
C MET A 94 -11.19 -14.47 2.05
N HIS A 95 -10.06 -15.00 2.49
CA HIS A 95 -9.32 -16.03 1.77
C HIS A 95 -8.89 -17.18 2.69
N GLY A 96 -9.39 -18.37 2.36
CA GLY A 96 -9.14 -19.60 3.09
C GLY A 96 -10.08 -19.79 4.28
N PRO A 97 -9.70 -20.64 5.25
CA PRO A 97 -10.52 -20.90 6.43
C PRO A 97 -10.63 -19.63 7.28
N CYS A 98 -11.85 -19.27 7.64
CA CYS A 98 -12.15 -18.16 8.53
C CYS A 98 -12.59 -18.65 9.90
N ASN A 99 -12.22 -17.90 10.94
CA ASN A 99 -12.57 -18.21 12.33
C ASN A 99 -14.08 -18.14 12.62
N CYS A 100 -14.90 -17.63 11.70
CA CYS A 100 -16.35 -17.75 11.81
C CYS A 100 -16.85 -19.20 11.69
N GLY A 101 -16.00 -20.11 11.21
CA GLY A 101 -16.32 -21.53 10.97
C GLY A 101 -16.61 -21.86 9.51
N THR A 102 -16.48 -20.91 8.59
CA THR A 102 -16.69 -21.12 7.15
C THR A 102 -15.41 -20.84 6.35
N GLN A 103 -15.36 -21.35 5.12
CA GLN A 103 -14.30 -21.01 4.17
C GLN A 103 -14.77 -19.86 3.28
N HIS A 104 -14.02 -18.76 3.28
CA HIS A 104 -14.25 -17.63 2.38
C HIS A 104 -13.19 -17.66 1.28
N GLY A 105 -13.63 -17.58 0.02
CA GLY A 105 -12.74 -17.56 -1.15
C GLY A 105 -11.77 -18.76 -1.24
N PRO A 106 -10.92 -18.78 -2.28
CA PRO A 106 -9.76 -19.67 -2.29
C PRO A 106 -8.72 -19.18 -1.27
N ASP A 107 -8.01 -20.11 -0.63
CA ASP A 107 -6.87 -19.76 0.21
C ASP A 107 -5.71 -19.27 -0.67
N LEU A 108 -5.46 -17.95 -0.66
CA LEU A 108 -4.39 -17.31 -1.43
C LEU A 108 -2.98 -17.72 -0.98
N LYS A 109 -2.83 -18.44 0.14
CA LYS A 109 -1.55 -19.08 0.48
C LYS A 109 -1.31 -20.38 -0.30
N ILE A 110 -2.39 -21.05 -0.71
CA ILE A 110 -2.34 -22.30 -1.50
C ILE A 110 -2.20 -21.97 -2.98
N VAL A 111 -2.88 -20.92 -3.43
CA VAL A 111 -2.73 -20.44 -4.80
C VAL A 111 -1.57 -19.44 -4.79
N PRO A 112 -0.37 -19.77 -5.30
CA PRO A 112 0.68 -18.77 -5.43
C PRO A 112 0.08 -17.57 -6.15
N PRO A 113 0.38 -16.32 -5.69
CA PRO A 113 -0.16 -15.11 -6.32
C PRO A 113 0.02 -15.28 -7.82
N PRO A 114 -1.00 -14.97 -8.65
CA PRO A 114 -0.92 -15.20 -10.08
C PRO A 114 0.40 -14.65 -10.53
N SER A 115 1.34 -15.55 -10.88
CA SER A 115 2.65 -15.10 -11.30
C SER A 115 2.33 -14.27 -12.51
N MET A 116 2.56 -12.95 -12.41
CA MET A 116 2.47 -12.11 -13.59
C MET A 116 3.42 -12.78 -14.57
N LYS A 117 2.87 -13.49 -15.58
CA LYS A 117 3.67 -14.19 -16.58
C LYS A 117 4.62 -13.11 -17.05
N LYS A 118 5.94 -13.31 -16.86
CA LYS A 118 6.93 -12.37 -17.37
C LYS A 118 6.60 -12.24 -18.84
N SER A 119 6.09 -11.09 -19.25
CA SER A 119 5.86 -10.83 -20.67
C SER A 119 7.20 -11.05 -21.34
N ASP A 120 7.18 -11.75 -22.48
CA ASP A 120 8.35 -11.77 -23.35
C ASP A 120 8.85 -10.32 -23.42
N PRO A 121 10.12 -10.03 -23.06
CA PRO A 121 10.63 -8.66 -23.04
C PRO A 121 10.37 -7.92 -24.34
N GLY A 122 10.03 -8.63 -25.42
CA GLY A 122 9.63 -8.07 -26.69
C GLY A 122 10.82 -8.07 -27.63
N ARG A 123 10.59 -7.60 -28.85
CA ARG A 123 11.68 -7.41 -29.81
C ARG A 123 12.43 -6.12 -29.47
N ILE A 124 13.76 -6.16 -29.48
CA ILE A 124 14.58 -4.93 -29.41
C ILE A 124 14.33 -4.13 -30.68
N VAL A 125 13.79 -2.93 -30.53
CA VAL A 125 13.49 -2.02 -31.64
C VAL A 125 14.52 -0.90 -31.78
N ASN A 126 15.20 -0.53 -30.69
CA ASN A 126 16.26 0.47 -30.77
C ASN A 126 17.26 0.36 -29.64
N GLU A 127 18.46 0.87 -29.88
CA GLU A 127 19.58 0.86 -28.96
C GLU A 127 20.22 2.25 -28.87
N TYR A 128 20.28 2.82 -27.67
CA TYR A 128 20.83 4.15 -27.41
C TYR A 128 22.10 4.04 -26.58
N ASN A 129 23.25 4.30 -27.19
CA ASN A 129 24.55 4.27 -26.52
C ASN A 129 24.77 5.56 -25.72
N TYR A 130 25.21 5.40 -24.47
CA TYR A 130 25.67 6.47 -23.61
C TYR A 130 27.19 6.38 -23.49
N TYR A 131 27.88 7.44 -23.91
CA TYR A 131 29.34 7.50 -23.97
C TYR A 131 29.92 8.21 -22.75
N ASP A 132 31.02 7.70 -22.21
CA ASP A 132 31.81 8.37 -21.17
C ASP A 132 32.60 9.55 -21.75
N GLU A 133 33.29 10.29 -20.88
CA GLU A 133 34.16 11.44 -21.24
C GLU A 133 35.29 11.05 -22.21
N ARG A 134 35.60 9.76 -22.33
CA ARG A 134 36.64 9.22 -23.22
C ARG A 134 36.06 8.65 -24.51
N GLY A 135 34.75 8.83 -24.77
CA GLY A 135 34.06 8.33 -25.96
C GLY A 135 33.80 6.82 -25.95
N ARG A 136 33.93 6.13 -24.81
CA ARG A 136 33.65 4.70 -24.68
C ARG A 136 32.21 4.49 -24.23
N VAL A 137 31.55 3.43 -24.68
CA VAL A 137 30.19 3.12 -24.25
C VAL A 137 30.19 2.76 -22.75
N ALA A 138 29.61 3.63 -21.92
CA ALA A 138 29.43 3.39 -20.49
C ALA A 138 28.28 2.41 -20.25
N TYR A 139 27.14 2.67 -20.90
CA TYR A 139 25.99 1.78 -20.91
C TYR A 139 25.11 2.07 -22.12
N GLN A 140 24.09 1.23 -22.32
CA GLN A 140 23.13 1.34 -23.40
C GLN A 140 21.72 1.24 -22.83
N SER A 141 20.82 2.11 -23.32
CA SER A 141 19.39 1.96 -23.12
C SER A 141 18.78 1.26 -24.33
N VAL A 142 18.16 0.12 -24.09
CA VAL A 142 17.55 -0.75 -25.10
C VAL A 142 16.04 -0.57 -25.03
N ARG A 143 15.42 -0.24 -26.17
CA ARG A 143 13.97 -0.11 -26.30
C ARG A 143 13.37 -1.40 -26.86
N TYR A 144 12.30 -1.86 -26.26
CA TYR A 144 11.52 -3.02 -26.66
C TYR A 144 10.16 -2.64 -27.25
N GLU A 145 9.54 -3.59 -27.98
CA GLU A 145 8.14 -3.59 -28.39
C GLU A 145 7.40 -4.81 -27.79
N PRO A 146 6.32 -4.62 -26.99
CA PRO A 146 5.66 -3.35 -26.63
C PRO A 146 6.54 -2.42 -25.79
N LYS A 147 6.18 -1.12 -25.69
CA LYS A 147 7.06 -0.06 -25.13
C LYS A 147 7.57 -0.42 -23.73
N ASP A 148 8.82 -0.85 -23.70
CA ASP A 148 9.60 -1.06 -22.48
C ASP A 148 11.05 -0.62 -22.72
N PHE A 149 11.75 -0.25 -21.65
CA PHE A 149 13.15 0.18 -21.71
C PHE A 149 13.96 -0.57 -20.68
N LYS A 150 15.09 -1.15 -21.11
CA LYS A 150 16.04 -1.80 -20.21
C LYS A 150 17.44 -1.27 -20.45
N GLN A 151 18.24 -1.23 -19.40
CA GLN A 151 19.62 -0.77 -19.49
C GLN A 151 20.58 -1.95 -19.37
N ARG A 152 21.67 -1.90 -20.14
CA ARG A 152 22.76 -2.87 -20.10
C ARG A 152 24.09 -2.17 -20.24
N GLN A 153 25.14 -2.74 -19.67
CA GLN A 153 26.51 -2.26 -19.79
C GLN A 153 27.38 -3.30 -20.52
N PRO A 154 28.50 -2.89 -21.13
CA PRO A 154 29.49 -3.84 -21.64
C PRO A 154 30.02 -4.73 -20.50
N ASP A 155 30.17 -6.03 -20.74
CA ASP A 155 30.69 -6.98 -19.73
C ASP A 155 32.22 -7.09 -19.71
N GLY A 156 32.91 -6.34 -20.59
CA GLY A 156 34.36 -6.38 -20.76
C GLY A 156 34.90 -7.56 -21.59
N LYS A 157 34.05 -8.50 -22.00
CA LYS A 157 34.38 -9.68 -22.83
C LYS A 157 33.77 -9.61 -24.23
N GLY A 158 33.23 -8.45 -24.61
CA GLY A 158 32.54 -8.24 -25.88
C GLY A 158 31.04 -8.58 -25.83
N GLY A 159 30.51 -8.90 -24.66
CA GLY A 159 29.09 -9.11 -24.42
C GLY A 159 28.43 -7.97 -23.62
N TRP A 160 27.22 -8.24 -23.16
CA TRP A 160 26.40 -7.28 -22.43
C TRP A 160 25.93 -7.85 -21.09
N SER A 161 26.00 -7.01 -20.06
CA SER A 161 25.46 -7.29 -18.73
C SER A 161 24.22 -6.42 -18.48
N TRP A 162 23.10 -7.05 -18.13
CA TRP A 162 21.83 -6.37 -17.83
C TRP A 162 21.78 -5.73 -16.43
N THR A 163 22.91 -5.62 -15.74
CA THR A 163 23.02 -4.95 -14.44
C THR A 163 23.63 -3.57 -14.58
N MET A 164 23.05 -2.58 -13.89
CA MET A 164 23.60 -1.22 -13.79
C MET A 164 24.50 -1.04 -12.57
N LYS A 165 24.79 -2.12 -11.82
CA LYS A 165 25.63 -2.04 -10.63
C LYS A 165 27.06 -1.65 -11.02
N GLY A 166 27.55 -0.55 -10.45
CA GLY A 166 28.90 -0.03 -10.69
C GLY A 166 29.04 0.83 -11.95
N VAL A 167 27.94 1.15 -12.65
CA VAL A 167 27.95 2.02 -13.83
C VAL A 167 27.75 3.47 -13.42
N THR A 168 28.64 4.37 -13.86
CA THR A 168 28.42 5.81 -13.75
C THR A 168 27.38 6.26 -14.77
N LEU A 169 26.28 6.84 -14.30
CA LEU A 169 25.26 7.43 -15.18
C LEU A 169 25.81 8.72 -15.80
N VAL A 170 25.74 8.80 -17.12
CA VAL A 170 26.21 9.96 -17.90
C VAL A 170 25.06 10.58 -18.69
N PRO A 171 25.13 11.90 -18.98
CA PRO A 171 24.22 12.55 -19.91
C PRO A 171 24.23 11.91 -21.30
N TYR A 172 23.09 12.01 -21.99
CA TYR A 172 23.01 11.56 -23.37
C TYR A 172 23.87 12.48 -24.25
N ARG A 173 24.68 11.88 -25.14
CA ARG A 173 25.64 12.57 -26.00
C ARG A 173 26.66 13.43 -25.23
N LEU A 174 27.09 12.96 -24.05
CA LEU A 174 28.11 13.64 -23.24
C LEU A 174 29.33 14.13 -24.04
N PRO A 175 29.93 13.36 -24.99
CA PRO A 175 31.06 13.86 -25.77
C PRO A 175 30.79 15.09 -26.64
N GLU A 176 29.52 15.37 -26.99
CA GLU A 176 29.13 16.57 -27.75
C GLU A 176 28.89 17.78 -26.84
N LEU A 177 28.87 17.58 -25.52
CA LEU A 177 28.61 18.61 -24.50
C LEU A 177 29.90 19.11 -23.82
N LEU A 178 31.05 18.51 -24.11
CA LEU A 178 32.38 18.88 -23.61
C LEU A 178 33.12 19.72 -24.67
#